data_AF-A0A7S0R8D4-F1
#
_entry.id   AF-A0A7S0R8D4-F1
#
_cell.length_a   1.000
_cell.length_b   1.000
_cell.length_c   1.000
_cell.angle_alpha   90.00
_cell.angle_beta   90.00
_cell.angle_gamma   90.00
#
_symmetry.space_group_name_H-M   'P 1'
#
loop_
_entity.id
_entity.type
_entity.pdbx_description
1 polymer ?
#
loop_
_entity_poly.entity_id
_entity_poly.type
_entity_poly.pdbx_seq_one_letter_code
_entity_poly.pdbx_strand_id
1 'polypeptide(L)'
;NAQCIVQAANQVAHVMLGFGKNELRGRNINLIIPAPFAEHHDNYIKTYLQTGKGVILDKRSEFVALHKDRYVLPIITRVTKVMGMGQDSVFMGCIEAVASIPNTAKAWVLANGAMLSVDAMFTDWFGYKPEDLLGQYIS
;
A
#
# COMPACT_ATOMS: atom_id res chain seq x y z
N ASN A 1 -10.17 -8.95 -5.93
CA ASN A 1 -11.65 -8.95 -6.01
C ASN A 1 -12.19 -8.28 -4.74
N ALA A 2 -13.51 -8.26 -4.53
CA ALA A 2 -14.10 -7.62 -3.34
C ALA A 2 -13.79 -8.33 -2.00
N GLN A 3 -13.13 -9.49 -2.05
CA GLN A 3 -12.59 -10.21 -0.89
C GLN A 3 -11.10 -9.88 -0.67
N CYS A 4 -10.58 -8.81 -1.27
CA CYS A 4 -9.19 -8.39 -1.19
C CYS A 4 -8.18 -9.41 -1.77
N ILE A 5 -8.62 -10.40 -2.54
CA ILE A 5 -7.75 -11.41 -3.15
C ILE A 5 -7.22 -10.92 -4.50
N VAL A 6 -5.90 -10.90 -4.65
CA VAL A 6 -5.21 -10.57 -5.90
C VAL A 6 -5.49 -11.65 -6.94
N GLN A 7 -6.08 -11.26 -8.07
CA GLN A 7 -6.42 -12.18 -9.15
C GLN A 7 -5.27 -12.32 -10.16
N ALA A 8 -4.61 -11.20 -10.46
CA ALA A 8 -3.47 -11.11 -11.35
C ALA A 8 -2.65 -9.86 -11.03
N ALA A 9 -1.36 -9.91 -11.37
CA ALA A 9 -0.46 -8.76 -11.36
C ALA A 9 0.46 -8.85 -12.59
N ASN A 10 0.85 -7.71 -13.15
CA ASN A 10 1.77 -7.70 -14.28
C ASN A 10 3.23 -7.85 -13.81
N GLN A 11 4.14 -8.12 -14.75
CA GLN A 11 5.56 -8.30 -14.44
C GLN A 11 6.19 -7.08 -13.73
N VAL A 12 5.74 -5.87 -14.08
CA VAL A 12 6.26 -4.63 -13.48
C VAL A 12 5.92 -4.55 -12.00
N ALA A 13 4.68 -4.89 -11.61
CA ALA A 13 4.27 -4.92 -10.21
C ALA A 13 5.05 -5.97 -9.41
N HIS A 14 5.28 -7.15 -9.99
CA HIS A 14 6.11 -8.20 -9.39
C HIS A 14 7.53 -7.71 -9.08
N VAL A 15 8.18 -7.09 -10.05
CA VAL A 15 9.54 -6.55 -9.89
C VAL A 15 9.56 -5.41 -8.87
N MET A 16 8.62 -4.47 -8.95
CA MET A 16 8.55 -3.32 -8.03
C MET A 16 8.35 -3.73 -6.57
N LEU A 17 7.53 -4.76 -6.33
CA LEU A 17 7.16 -5.18 -4.97
C LEU A 17 8.04 -6.34 -4.44
N GLY A 18 8.94 -6.88 -5.27
CA GLY A 18 9.86 -7.96 -4.90
C GLY A 18 9.22 -9.35 -4.87
N PHE A 19 8.02 -9.51 -5.41
CA PHE A 19 7.28 -10.78 -5.40
C PHE A 19 7.44 -11.52 -6.73
N GLY A 20 7.68 -12.83 -6.67
CA GLY A 20 7.64 -13.73 -7.82
C GLY A 20 6.24 -13.85 -8.43
N LYS A 21 6.17 -14.34 -9.68
CA LYS A 21 4.94 -14.42 -10.49
C LYS A 21 3.75 -15.09 -9.80
N ASN A 22 4.01 -16.09 -8.96
CA ASN A 22 2.96 -16.86 -8.28
C ASN A 22 2.78 -16.48 -6.81
N GLU A 23 3.53 -15.50 -6.30
CA GLU A 23 3.49 -15.14 -4.88
C GLU A 23 2.37 -14.13 -4.57
N LEU A 24 1.92 -13.34 -5.55
CA LEU A 24 0.82 -12.40 -5.37
C LEU A 24 -0.54 -13.05 -5.64
N ARG A 25 -0.65 -13.87 -6.69
CA ARG A 25 -1.92 -14.45 -7.14
C ARG A 25 -2.54 -15.34 -6.06
N GLY A 26 -3.83 -15.14 -5.79
CA GLY A 26 -4.58 -15.90 -4.78
C GLY A 26 -4.29 -15.48 -3.34
N ARG A 27 -3.43 -14.48 -3.12
CA ARG A 27 -3.15 -13.94 -1.79
C ARG A 27 -3.92 -12.65 -1.55
N ASN A 28 -4.14 -12.32 -0.27
CA ASN A 28 -4.80 -11.08 0.12
C ASN A 28 -3.86 -9.88 -0.12
N ILE A 29 -4.34 -8.80 -0.74
CA ILE A 29 -3.61 -7.56 -1.05
C ILE A 29 -2.90 -6.94 0.17
N ASN A 30 -3.34 -7.26 1.40
CA ASN A 30 -2.73 -6.80 2.65
C ASN A 30 -1.23 -7.07 2.75
N LEU A 31 -0.70 -8.06 2.01
CA LEU A 31 0.74 -8.31 1.93
C LEU A 31 1.58 -7.18 1.32
N ILE A 32 0.96 -6.25 0.58
CA ILE A 32 1.63 -5.04 0.05
C ILE A 32 1.17 -3.74 0.71
N ILE A 33 0.39 -3.82 1.79
CA ILE A 33 -0.11 -2.66 2.53
C ILE A 33 0.59 -2.66 3.90
N PRO A 34 1.17 -1.55 4.35
CA PRO A 34 1.76 -1.49 5.69
C PRO A 34 0.68 -1.46 6.79
N ALA A 35 1.04 -1.93 7.98
CA ALA A 35 0.23 -1.74 9.18
C ALA A 35 0.15 -0.24 9.55
N PRO A 36 -0.97 0.24 10.14
CA PRO A 36 -2.17 -0.52 10.53
C PRO A 36 -3.20 -0.69 9.39
N PHE A 37 -2.96 -0.11 8.21
CA PHE A 37 -3.97 -0.07 7.14
C PHE A 37 -4.31 -1.45 6.57
N ALA A 38 -3.34 -2.38 6.57
CA ALA A 38 -3.56 -3.76 6.15
C ALA A 38 -4.68 -4.46 6.94
N GLU A 39 -4.73 -4.25 8.26
CA GLU A 39 -5.69 -4.91 9.15
C GLU A 39 -7.13 -4.45 8.88
N HIS A 40 -7.29 -3.20 8.46
CA HIS A 40 -8.59 -2.59 8.21
C HIS A 40 -9.02 -2.63 6.74
N HIS A 41 -8.17 -3.13 5.84
CA HIS A 41 -8.40 -3.00 4.40
C HIS A 41 -9.68 -3.69 3.92
N ASP A 42 -9.95 -4.91 4.42
CA ASP A 42 -11.19 -5.64 4.14
C ASP A 42 -12.43 -4.84 4.54
N ASN A 43 -12.34 -4.06 5.63
CA ASN A 43 -13.43 -3.22 6.09
C ASN A 43 -13.66 -2.04 5.13
N TYR A 44 -12.61 -1.44 4.58
CA TYR A 44 -12.75 -0.36 3.58
C TYR A 44 -13.51 -0.83 2.35
N ILE A 45 -13.24 -2.05 1.87
CA ILE A 45 -13.97 -2.64 0.75
C ILE A 45 -15.43 -2.91 1.15
N LYS A 46 -15.69 -3.50 2.33
CA LYS A 46 -17.06 -3.73 2.82
C LYS A 46 -17.88 -2.44 2.93
N THR A 47 -17.31 -1.38 3.50
CA THR A 47 -17.95 -0.06 3.60
C THR A 47 -18.24 0.51 2.22
N TYR A 48 -17.31 0.40 1.26
CA TYR A 48 -17.57 0.82 -0.11
C TYR A 48 -18.72 0.05 -0.75
N LEU A 49 -18.78 -1.28 -0.59
CA LEU A 49 -19.87 -2.09 -1.14
C LEU A 49 -21.25 -1.71 -0.58
N GLN A 50 -21.30 -1.29 0.69
CA GLN A 50 -22.55 -0.87 1.34
C GLN A 50 -22.96 0.55 0.98
N THR A 51 -21.99 1.48 0.93
CA THR A 51 -22.27 2.93 0.86
C THR A 51 -22.07 3.52 -0.54
N GLY A 52 -21.35 2.82 -1.42
CA GLY A 52 -20.87 3.35 -2.69
C GLY A 52 -19.77 4.41 -2.56
N LYS A 53 -19.32 4.74 -1.35
CA LYS A 53 -18.34 5.82 -1.10
C LYS A 53 -16.94 5.24 -0.90
N GLY A 54 -16.06 5.43 -1.88
CA GLY A 54 -14.66 5.04 -1.80
C GLY A 54 -13.74 6.24 -1.64
N VAL A 55 -12.84 6.20 -0.64
CA VAL A 55 -11.91 7.31 -0.38
C VAL A 55 -10.87 7.44 -1.51
N ILE A 56 -10.34 6.30 -1.96
CA ILE A 56 -9.23 6.18 -2.93
C ILE A 56 -9.73 5.94 -4.37
N LEU A 57 -10.99 5.50 -4.53
CA LEU A 57 -11.53 5.14 -5.83
C LEU A 57 -11.54 6.35 -6.77
N ASP A 58 -11.11 6.11 -8.01
CA ASP A 58 -11.03 7.08 -9.10
C ASP A 58 -10.16 8.30 -8.85
N LYS A 59 -9.30 8.26 -7.81
CA LYS A 59 -8.33 9.32 -7.50
C LYS A 59 -6.91 8.84 -7.71
N ARG A 60 -6.05 9.76 -8.14
CA ARG A 60 -4.59 9.60 -8.10
C ARG A 60 -4.13 10.05 -6.72
N SER A 61 -3.58 9.13 -5.93
CA SER A 61 -3.19 9.42 -4.55
C SER A 61 -1.81 8.84 -4.25
N GLU A 62 -1.00 9.61 -3.54
CA GLU A 62 0.29 9.16 -3.03
C GLU A 62 0.09 8.33 -1.76
N PHE A 63 0.71 7.16 -1.75
CA PHE A 63 0.66 6.19 -0.68
C PHE A 63 2.03 5.51 -0.54
N VAL A 64 2.12 4.59 0.40
CA VAL A 64 3.24 3.67 0.54
C VAL A 64 2.79 2.25 0.28
N ALA A 65 3.59 1.49 -0.46
CA ALA A 65 3.45 0.05 -0.60
C ALA A 65 4.52 -0.66 0.22
N LEU A 66 4.19 -1.84 0.74
CA LEU A 66 5.12 -2.70 1.45
C LEU A 66 5.81 -3.64 0.45
N HIS A 67 7.14 -3.58 0.40
CA HIS A 67 7.96 -4.51 -0.36
C HIS A 67 8.07 -5.86 0.37
N LYS A 68 8.35 -6.93 -0.37
CA LYS A 68 8.56 -8.28 0.20
C LYS A 68 9.60 -8.30 1.34
N ASP A 69 10.67 -7.53 1.18
CA ASP A 69 11.75 -7.38 2.16
C ASP A 69 11.41 -6.39 3.30
N ARG A 70 10.12 -6.08 3.48
CA ARG A 70 9.57 -5.34 4.63
C ARG A 70 9.93 -3.86 4.74
N TYR A 71 10.62 -3.29 3.75
CA TYR A 71 10.71 -1.84 3.60
C TYR A 71 9.51 -1.29 2.82
N VAL A 72 9.24 0.02 2.94
CA VAL A 72 8.18 0.67 2.17
C VAL A 72 8.72 1.40 0.96
N LEU A 73 7.87 1.50 -0.07
CA LEU A 73 8.13 2.24 -1.29
C LEU A 73 7.06 3.30 -1.48
N PRO A 74 7.42 4.55 -1.76
CA PRO A 74 6.44 5.56 -2.13
C PRO A 74 5.85 5.19 -3.49
N ILE A 75 4.53 5.14 -3.56
CA ILE A 75 3.80 4.85 -4.79
C ILE A 75 2.70 5.88 -5.01
N ILE A 76 2.40 6.14 -6.27
CA ILE A 76 1.12 6.68 -6.67
C ILE A 76 0.22 5.48 -6.98
N THR A 77 -0.99 5.47 -6.43
CA THR A 77 -1.99 4.47 -6.78
C THR A 77 -3.28 5.12 -7.29
N ARG A 78 -3.93 4.38 -8.18
CA ARG A 78 -5.30 4.62 -8.61
C ARG A 78 -6.04 3.30 -8.58
N VAL A 79 -7.20 3.29 -7.93
CA VAL A 79 -8.07 2.10 -7.87
C VAL A 79 -9.37 2.39 -8.59
N THR A 80 -9.78 1.49 -9.47
CA THR A 80 -11.07 1.57 -10.18
C THR A 80 -11.85 0.28 -10.01
N LYS A 81 -13.17 0.39 -9.89
CA LYS A 81 -14.06 -0.78 -9.97
C LYS A 81 -14.28 -1.10 -11.45
N VAL A 82 -13.90 -2.30 -11.87
CA VAL A 82 -13.97 -2.72 -13.28
C VAL A 82 -15.32 -3.31 -13.63
N MET A 83 -15.83 -4.21 -12.79
CA MET A 83 -17.09 -4.93 -13.05
C MET A 83 -17.67 -5.54 -11.78
N GLY A 84 -18.85 -6.15 -11.90
CA GLY A 84 -19.53 -6.88 -10.83
C GLY A 84 -20.37 -6.01 -9.89
N MET A 85 -21.15 -6.65 -9.02
CA MET A 85 -21.96 -6.00 -7.99
C MET A 85 -21.74 -6.68 -6.64
N GLY A 86 -21.82 -5.91 -5.56
CA GLY A 86 -21.59 -6.44 -4.21
C GLY A 86 -20.28 -7.24 -4.11
N GLN A 87 -20.38 -8.46 -3.60
CA GLN A 87 -19.22 -9.33 -3.36
C GLN A 87 -18.54 -9.84 -4.65
N ASP A 88 -19.23 -9.82 -5.79
CA ASP A 88 -18.67 -10.22 -7.09
C ASP A 88 -17.90 -9.07 -7.76
N SER A 89 -17.76 -7.92 -7.07
CA SER A 89 -17.05 -6.77 -7.62
C SER A 89 -15.56 -7.08 -7.84
N VAL A 90 -15.05 -6.65 -8.99
CA VAL A 90 -13.63 -6.71 -9.34
C VAL A 90 -13.07 -5.29 -9.39
N PHE A 91 -11.92 -5.11 -8.76
CA PHE A 91 -11.18 -3.86 -8.71
C PHE A 91 -9.84 -4.01 -9.43
N MET A 92 -9.41 -2.96 -10.09
CA MET A 92 -8.08 -2.83 -10.69
C MET A 92 -7.33 -1.72 -9.95
N GLY A 93 -6.18 -2.07 -9.41
CA GLY A 93 -5.23 -1.11 -8.87
C GLY A 93 -4.08 -0.91 -9.85
N CYS A 94 -3.79 0.35 -10.18
CA CYS A 94 -2.57 0.75 -10.89
C CYS A 94 -1.63 1.37 -9.88
N ILE A 95 -0.37 0.91 -9.85
CA ILE A 95 0.67 1.46 -8.98
C ILE A 95 1.83 1.98 -9.83
N GLU A 96 2.36 3.13 -9.47
CA GLU A 96 3.51 3.77 -10.08
C GLU A 96 4.52 4.11 -8.98
N ALA A 97 5.79 3.78 -9.17
CA ALA A 97 6.82 4.16 -8.21
C ALA A 97 7.04 5.67 -8.27
N VAL A 98 7.14 6.29 -7.09
CA VAL A 98 7.61 7.66 -6.98
C VAL A 98 9.13 7.64 -6.92
N ALA A 99 9.78 8.39 -7.81
CA ALA A 99 11.23 8.47 -7.81
C ALA A 99 11.75 9.04 -6.48
N SER A 100 12.81 8.44 -5.95
CA SER A 100 13.55 9.00 -4.82
C SER A 100 14.21 10.30 -5.25
N ILE A 101 14.09 11.32 -4.40
CA ILE A 101 14.76 12.60 -4.62
C ILE A 101 16.15 12.47 -3.97
N PRO A 102 17.25 12.70 -4.70
CA PRO A 102 18.58 12.66 -4.12
C PRO A 102 18.67 13.57 -2.88
N ASN A 103 19.39 13.09 -1.87
CA ASN A 103 19.62 13.84 -0.63
C ASN A 103 18.32 14.27 0.08
N THR A 104 17.28 13.44 0.01
CA THR A 104 16.01 13.63 0.72
C THR A 104 15.63 12.35 1.41
N ALA A 105 15.43 12.41 2.73
CA ALA A 105 14.82 11.35 3.51
C ALA A 105 13.31 11.62 3.65
N LYS A 106 12.48 10.58 3.50
CA LYS A 106 11.03 10.67 3.67
C LYS A 106 10.56 9.83 4.85
N ALA A 107 9.64 10.40 5.60
CA ALA A 107 8.87 9.72 6.64
C ALA A 107 7.39 9.94 6.36
N TRP A 108 6.61 8.87 6.49
CA TRP A 108 5.16 8.90 6.47
C TRP A 108 4.66 8.87 7.90
N VAL A 109 3.82 9.82 8.26
CA VAL A 109 3.23 9.95 9.59
C VAL A 109 1.72 9.84 9.51
N LEU A 110 1.14 9.19 10.51
CA LEU A 110 -0.30 9.19 10.74
C LEU A 110 -0.76 10.57 11.20
N ALA A 111 -2.05 10.86 11.03
CA ALA A 111 -2.62 12.17 11.40
C ALA A 111 -2.47 12.51 12.90
N ASN A 112 -2.31 11.50 13.76
CA ASN A 112 -2.03 11.68 15.19
C ASN A 112 -0.56 11.98 15.50
N GLY A 113 0.32 12.06 14.49
CA GLY A 113 1.76 12.31 14.64
C GLY A 113 2.61 11.04 14.81
N ALA A 114 2.01 9.86 14.90
CA ALA A 114 2.76 8.61 15.01
C ALA A 114 3.39 8.24 13.67
N MET A 115 4.61 7.72 13.72
CA MET A 115 5.37 7.35 12.54
C MET A 115 4.80 6.06 11.94
N LEU A 116 4.47 6.10 10.64
CA LEU A 116 3.95 4.97 9.88
C LEU A 116 5.09 4.18 9.24
N SER A 117 5.96 4.87 8.49
CA SER A 117 7.11 4.24 7.88
C SER A 117 8.11 5.28 7.38
N VAL A 118 9.37 4.87 7.20
CA VAL A 118 10.43 5.71 6.63
C VAL A 118 11.02 5.05 5.38
N ASP A 119 11.65 5.85 4.53
CA ASP A 119 12.40 5.33 3.39
C ASP A 119 13.83 4.88 3.78
N ALA A 120 14.54 4.29 2.82
CA ALA A 120 15.90 3.81 3.02
C ALA A 120 16.87 4.94 3.39
N MET A 121 16.72 6.12 2.78
CA MET A 121 17.59 7.27 3.06
C MET A 121 17.44 7.76 4.50
N PHE A 122 16.21 7.77 5.03
CA PHE A 122 15.97 8.06 6.44
C PHE A 122 16.66 7.04 7.36
N THR A 123 16.56 5.75 7.02
CA THR A 123 17.21 4.68 7.78
C THR A 123 18.72 4.88 7.79
N ASP A 124 19.31 5.20 6.64
CA ASP A 124 20.75 5.43 6.49
C ASP A 124 21.23 6.67 7.28
N TRP A 125 20.42 7.74 7.32
CA TRP A 125 20.79 8.99 7.99
C TRP A 125 20.61 8.97 9.50
N PHE A 126 19.53 8.35 9.98
CA PHE A 126 19.14 8.42 11.39
C PHE A 126 19.33 7.10 12.14
N GLY A 127 19.65 6.01 11.45
CA GLY A 127 19.94 4.70 12.06
C GLY A 127 18.71 3.93 12.56
N TYR A 128 17.50 4.43 12.31
CA TYR A 128 16.25 3.77 12.70
C TYR A 128 15.69 2.92 11.56
N LYS A 129 15.30 1.68 11.86
CA LYS A 129 14.58 0.85 10.88
C LYS A 129 13.09 1.18 10.89
N PRO A 130 12.37 0.93 9.78
CA PRO A 130 10.91 1.13 9.74
C PRO A 130 10.16 0.40 10.85
N GLU A 131 10.61 -0.80 11.22
CA GLU A 131 10.02 -1.62 12.28
C GLU A 131 10.16 -1.02 13.68
N ASP A 132 11.24 -0.28 13.95
CA ASP A 132 11.48 0.36 15.25
C ASP A 132 10.58 1.59 15.46
N LEU A 133 10.10 2.19 14.36
CA LEU A 133 9.39 3.45 14.38
C LEU A 133 7.87 3.31 14.28
N LEU A 134 7.34 2.12 14.00
CA LEU A 134 5.90 1.89 13.86
C LEU A 134 5.17 2.30 15.15
N GLY A 135 4.38 3.37 15.07
CA GLY A 135 3.60 3.89 16.20
C GLY A 135 4.38 4.78 17.17
N GLN A 136 5.67 5.04 16.92
CA GLN A 136 6.48 5.94 17.73
C GLN A 136 6.26 7.40 17.35
N TYR A 137 6.54 8.31 18.28
CA TYR A 137 6.54 9.75 18.05
C TYR A 137 7.98 10.22 17.96
N ILE A 138 8.34 10.98 16.92
CA ILE A 138 9.66 11.60 16.84
C ILE A 138 9.63 12.86 17.72
N SER A 139 10.46 12.86 18.78
CA SER A 139 10.68 13.99 19.69
C SER A 139 11.84 14.86 19.27
#